data_AF-A0A8J8T832-F1
#
_entry.id   AF-A0A8J8T832-F1
#
_cell.length_a   1.000
_cell.length_b   1.000
_cell.length_c   1.000
_cell.angle_alpha   90.00
_cell.angle_beta   90.00
_cell.angle_gamma   90.00
#
_symmetry.space_group_name_H-M   'P 1'
#
loop_
_entity.id
_entity.type
_entity.pdbx_description
1 polymer ?
#
loop_
_entity_poly.entity_id
_entity_poly.type
_entity_poly.pdbx_seq_one_letter_code
_entity_poly.pdbx_strand_id
1 'polypeptide(L)'
;MEPQKLAKIKEQVEFYLSDRNLIKDIYFQKIIREAGKDGWFEIQHILQCNVIKRLNATDKEIVEALKGSINVEVNESKSLVRRFGGAPLPELSSSASGFQKYSGFKPSHRTLQRSFNKSRDF
;
A
#
# COMPACT_ATOMS: atom_id res chain seq x y z
N MET A 1 4.56 0.38 23.76
CA MET A 1 4.65 0.74 22.33
C MET A 1 5.87 1.61 22.18
N GLU A 2 6.82 1.25 21.31
CA GLU A 2 8.03 2.03 21.08
C GLU A 2 7.69 3.29 20.26
N PRO A 3 7.67 4.50 20.85
CA PRO A 3 7.22 5.71 20.16
C PRO A 3 8.07 6.02 18.93
N GLN A 4 9.35 5.65 18.97
CA GLN A 4 10.28 5.79 17.85
C GLN A 4 9.92 4.91 16.66
N LYS A 5 9.32 3.73 16.89
CA LYS A 5 8.87 2.83 15.83
C LYS A 5 7.67 3.43 15.10
N LEU A 6 6.68 3.93 15.85
CA LEU A 6 5.50 4.57 15.28
C LEU A 6 5.87 5.81 14.45
N ALA A 7 6.81 6.62 14.93
CA ALA A 7 7.32 7.77 14.17
C ALA A 7 7.93 7.34 12.82
N LYS A 8 8.79 6.31 12.81
CA LYS A 8 9.38 5.77 11.57
C LYS A 8 8.32 5.20 10.62
N ILE A 9 7.31 4.52 11.15
CA ILE A 9 6.19 4.02 10.33
C ILE A 9 5.45 5.20 9.69
N LYS A 10 5.10 6.22 10.49
CA LYS A 10 4.40 7.42 10.02
C LYS A 10 5.19 8.09 8.89
N GLU A 11 6.45 8.42 9.12
CA GLU A 11 7.33 9.06 8.12
C GLU A 11 7.41 8.23 6.84
N GLN A 12 7.52 6.91 6.96
CA GLN A 12 7.62 6.03 5.81
C GLN A 12 6.32 5.98 4.99
N VAL A 13 5.16 5.95 5.64
CA VAL A 13 3.85 5.95 4.97
C VAL A 13 3.59 7.30 4.30
N GLU A 14 3.89 8.41 4.99
CA GLU A 14 3.79 9.75 4.41
C GLU A 14 4.71 9.91 3.21
N PHE A 15 5.93 9.35 3.27
CA PHE A 15 6.84 9.36 2.14
C PHE A 15 6.28 8.60 0.93
N TYR A 16 5.70 7.40 1.11
CA TYR A 16 5.13 6.64 -0.01
C TYR A 16 4.03 7.40 -0.74
N LEU A 17 3.23 8.17 0.01
CA LEU A 17 2.12 8.98 -0.50
C LEU A 17 2.49 10.43 -0.80
N SER A 18 3.78 10.79 -0.68
CA SER A 18 4.29 12.10 -1.03
C SER A 18 4.40 12.26 -2.55
N ASP A 19 4.23 13.49 -3.04
CA ASP A 19 4.36 13.76 -4.48
C ASP A 19 5.74 13.35 -5.02
N ARG A 20 6.79 13.58 -4.22
CA ARG A 20 8.16 13.22 -4.58
C ARG A 20 8.30 11.72 -4.89
N ASN A 21 7.61 10.87 -4.13
CA ASN A 21 7.60 9.43 -4.39
C ASN A 21 6.66 9.10 -5.55
N LEU A 22 5.44 9.62 -5.55
CA LEU A 22 4.40 9.29 -6.54
C LEU A 22 4.74 9.70 -7.98
N ILE A 23 5.63 10.67 -8.19
CA ILE A 23 6.18 11.02 -9.52
C ILE A 23 6.96 9.84 -10.14
N LYS A 24 7.52 8.96 -9.30
CA LYS A 24 8.39 7.84 -9.71
C LYS A 24 7.77 6.48 -9.41
N ASP A 25 6.96 6.40 -8.37
CA ASP A 25 6.39 5.16 -7.85
C ASP A 25 5.09 4.81 -8.56
N ILE A 26 5.25 4.02 -9.62
CA ILE A 26 4.15 3.54 -10.46
C ILE A 26 3.17 2.67 -9.66
N TYR A 27 3.63 1.96 -8.63
CA TYR A 27 2.79 1.01 -7.89
C TYR A 27 1.72 1.73 -7.09
N PHE A 28 2.12 2.68 -6.24
CA PHE A 28 1.16 3.46 -5.46
C PHE A 28 0.32 4.37 -6.35
N GLN A 29 0.92 4.93 -7.40
CA GLN A 29 0.16 5.76 -8.33
C GLN A 29 -0.95 4.96 -9.02
N LYS A 30 -0.67 3.73 -9.45
CA LYS A 30 -1.67 2.83 -10.04
C LYS A 30 -2.79 2.52 -9.04
N ILE A 31 -2.44 2.12 -7.81
CA ILE A 31 -3.43 1.81 -6.76
C ILE A 31 -4.36 2.99 -6.50
N ILE A 32 -3.82 4.19 -6.33
CA ILE A 32 -4.64 5.39 -6.05
C ILE A 32 -5.50 5.75 -7.26
N ARG A 33 -4.98 5.55 -8.49
CA ARG A 33 -5.73 5.78 -9.72
C ARG A 33 -6.88 4.79 -9.90
N GLU A 34 -6.65 3.52 -9.57
CA GLU A 34 -7.65 2.45 -9.60
C GLU A 34 -8.72 2.64 -8.49
N ALA A 35 -8.34 3.23 -7.36
CA ALA A 35 -9.25 3.60 -6.27
C ALA A 35 -10.26 4.71 -6.64
N GLY A 36 -10.07 5.39 -7.78
CA GLY A 36 -11.02 6.37 -8.29
C GLY A 36 -10.98 7.72 -7.55
N LYS A 37 -12.11 8.43 -7.53
CA LYS A 37 -12.19 9.84 -7.08
C LYS A 37 -11.85 10.04 -5.60
N ASP A 38 -12.09 9.03 -4.76
CA ASP A 38 -11.87 9.15 -3.32
C ASP A 38 -10.44 8.73 -2.89
N GLY A 39 -9.72 8.02 -3.76
CA GLY A 39 -8.31 7.65 -3.54
C GLY A 39 -8.05 6.69 -2.38
N TRP A 40 -9.08 5.99 -1.88
CA TRP A 40 -8.98 5.03 -0.78
C TRP A 40 -8.44 3.68 -1.24
N PHE A 41 -7.41 3.18 -0.58
CA PHE A 41 -6.86 1.86 -0.84
C PHE A 41 -6.54 1.11 0.46
N GLU A 42 -6.37 -0.21 0.37
CA GLU A 42 -6.19 -1.06 1.56
C GLU A 42 -4.82 -0.87 2.23
N ILE A 43 -4.80 -0.86 3.57
CA ILE A 43 -3.56 -0.85 4.39
C ILE A 43 -2.64 -2.03 4.06
N GLN A 44 -3.20 -3.12 3.53
CA GLN A 44 -2.44 -4.28 3.09
C GLN A 44 -1.35 -3.93 2.06
N HIS A 45 -1.59 -2.94 1.19
CA HIS A 45 -0.57 -2.48 0.24
C HIS A 45 0.65 -1.87 0.95
N ILE A 46 0.44 -1.15 2.07
CA ILE A 46 1.52 -0.59 2.90
C ILE A 46 2.28 -1.70 3.61
N LEU A 47 1.56 -2.69 4.18
CA LEU A 47 2.17 -3.85 4.85
C LEU A 47 3.03 -4.70 3.90
N GLN A 48 2.74 -4.68 2.61
CA GLN A 48 3.51 -5.40 1.60
C GLN A 48 4.86 -4.75 1.28
N CYS A 49 5.07 -3.47 1.62
CA CYS A 49 6.29 -2.74 1.34
C CYS A 49 7.48 -3.25 2.17
N ASN A 50 8.65 -3.37 1.52
CA ASN A 50 9.84 -3.93 2.15
C ASN A 50 10.31 -3.15 3.39
N VAL A 51 10.18 -1.82 3.41
CA VAL A 51 10.58 -1.02 4.58
C VAL A 51 9.67 -1.31 5.77
N ILE A 52 8.35 -1.33 5.54
CA ILE A 52 7.34 -1.63 6.55
C ILE A 52 7.51 -3.05 7.09
N LYS A 53 7.77 -4.02 6.21
CA LYS A 53 8.10 -5.40 6.60
C LYS A 53 9.34 -5.48 7.50
N ARG A 54 10.41 -4.74 7.17
CA ARG A 54 11.62 -4.70 8.01
C ARG A 54 11.37 -4.04 9.37
N LEU A 55 10.46 -3.07 9.43
CA LEU A 55 10.01 -2.49 10.69
C LEU A 55 9.10 -3.43 11.49
N ASN A 56 8.68 -4.58 10.91
CA ASN A 56 7.75 -5.53 11.52
C ASN A 56 6.51 -4.80 12.06
N ALA A 57 5.94 -3.94 11.22
CA ALA A 57 4.75 -3.17 11.56
C ALA A 57 3.49 -4.01 11.36
N THR A 58 2.53 -3.84 12.25
CA THR A 58 1.18 -4.40 12.15
C THR A 58 0.19 -3.37 11.61
N ASP A 59 -0.98 -3.82 11.15
CA ASP A 59 -2.11 -2.97 10.76
C ASP A 59 -2.47 -1.97 11.87
N LYS A 60 -2.53 -2.43 13.12
CA LYS A 60 -2.82 -1.60 14.29
C LYS A 60 -1.76 -0.53 14.50
N GLU A 61 -0.48 -0.87 14.36
CA GLU A 61 0.62 0.08 14.50
C GLU A 61 0.63 1.12 13.38
N ILE A 62 0.27 0.74 12.15
CA ILE A 62 0.10 1.68 11.05
C ILE A 62 -1.05 2.65 11.38
N VAL A 63 -2.23 2.13 11.71
CA VAL A 63 -3.38 2.96 12.07
C VAL A 63 -3.04 3.91 13.21
N GLU A 64 -2.32 3.43 14.23
CA GLU A 64 -1.90 4.25 15.36
C GLU A 64 -0.87 5.30 14.97
N ALA A 65 0.12 4.95 14.15
CA ALA A 65 1.13 5.89 13.66
C ALA A 65 0.52 7.01 12.81
N LEU A 66 -0.59 6.72 12.11
CA LEU A 66 -1.27 7.68 11.24
C LEU A 66 -2.31 8.54 11.98
N LYS A 67 -2.64 8.24 13.25
CA LYS A 67 -3.50 9.12 14.07
C LYS A 67 -2.77 10.47 14.28
N GLY A 68 -3.18 11.49 13.54
CA GLY A 68 -2.55 12.81 13.55
C GLY A 68 -1.48 13.02 12.48
N SER A 69 -1.52 12.25 11.39
CA SER A 69 -0.87 12.68 10.16
C SER A 69 -1.64 13.82 9.50
N ILE A 70 -0.92 14.77 8.90
CA ILE A 70 -1.48 15.88 8.10
C ILE A 70 -1.50 15.56 6.60
N ASN A 71 -0.73 14.54 6.19
CA ASN A 71 -0.51 14.20 4.78
C ASN A 71 -1.37 13.02 4.32
N VAL A 72 -1.79 12.18 5.26
CA VAL A 72 -2.51 10.93 4.97
C VAL A 72 -3.63 10.72 5.99
N GLU A 73 -4.71 10.08 5.55
CA GLU A 73 -5.90 9.81 6.36
C GLU A 73 -6.23 8.33 6.36
N VAL A 74 -6.79 7.86 7.47
CA VAL A 74 -7.30 6.51 7.64
C VAL A 74 -8.82 6.57 7.77
N ASN A 75 -9.54 5.64 7.16
CA ASN A 75 -10.99 5.58 7.30
C ASN A 75 -11.43 5.15 8.72
N GLU A 76 -12.72 5.33 9.02
CA GLU A 76 -13.29 4.94 10.31
C GLU A 76 -13.12 3.45 10.62
N SER A 77 -13.20 2.61 9.59
CA SER A 77 -12.99 1.16 9.70
C SER A 77 -11.53 0.74 9.85
N LYS A 78 -10.58 1.69 9.90
CA LYS A 78 -9.14 1.46 10.12
C LYS A 78 -8.52 0.45 9.16
N SER A 79 -9.05 0.39 7.94
CA SER A 79 -8.69 -0.62 6.92
C SER A 79 -8.25 0.00 5.61
N LEU A 80 -8.72 1.23 5.33
CA LEU A 80 -8.41 1.99 4.13
C LEU A 80 -7.59 3.24 4.48
N VAL A 81 -6.67 3.59 3.60
CA VAL A 81 -5.82 4.77 3.68
C VAL A 81 -5.93 5.57 2.39
N ARG A 82 -5.82 6.90 2.50
CA ARG A 82 -5.70 7.80 1.36
C ARG A 82 -4.78 8.97 1.64
N ARG A 83 -4.46 9.74 0.60
CA ARG A 83 -3.86 11.07 0.73
C ARG A 83 -4.87 12.03 1.37
N PHE A 84 -4.37 12.94 2.20
CA PHE A 84 -5.21 13.95 2.86
C PHE A 84 -6.07 14.72 1.85
N GLY A 85 -7.38 14.79 2.11
CA GLY A 85 -8.34 15.51 1.28
C GLY A 85 -8.50 14.96 -0.16
N GLY A 86 -7.99 13.76 -0.46
CA GLY A 86 -8.01 13.23 -1.83
C GLY A 86 -7.12 14.03 -2.79
N ALA A 87 -5.98 14.54 -2.29
CA ALA A 87 -5.04 15.34 -3.07
C ALA A 87 -4.72 14.69 -4.43
N PRO A 88 -4.72 15.48 -5.53
CA PRO A 88 -4.51 14.96 -6.87
C PRO A 88 -3.15 14.29 -7.00
N LEU A 89 -3.09 13.26 -7.84
CA LEU A 89 -1.84 12.57 -8.14
C LEU A 89 -0.94 13.47 -9.01
N PRO A 90 0.38 13.50 -8.73
CA PRO A 90 1.32 14.17 -9.61
C PRO A 90 1.49 13.41 -10.93
N GLU A 91 1.93 14.10 -11.97
CA GLU A 91 2.27 13.48 -13.24
C GLU A 91 3.49 12.54 -13.08
N LEU A 92 3.45 11.37 -13.72
CA LEU A 92 4.60 10.48 -13.73
C LEU A 92 5.74 11.12 -14.49
N SER A 93 6.95 11.05 -13.92
CA SER A 93 8.15 11.36 -14.68
C SER A 93 8.33 10.34 -15.81
N SER A 94 8.61 10.84 -17.02
CA SER A 94 8.85 10.03 -18.22
C SER A 94 10.05 9.06 -18.07
N SER A 95 10.90 9.27 -17.06
CA SER A 95 12.00 8.39 -16.69
C SER A 95 11.56 7.16 -15.85
N ALA A 96 10.32 7.10 -15.40
CA ALA A 96 9.74 5.93 -14.71
C ALA A 96 9.31 4.85 -15.73
N SER A 97 10.26 4.41 -16.57
CA SER A 97 10.07 3.40 -17.61
C SER A 97 10.11 1.96 -17.05
N GLY A 98 9.30 1.68 -16.02
CA GLY A 98 9.19 0.35 -15.38
C GLY A 98 7.93 -0.46 -15.76
N PHE A 99 7.13 0.03 -16.70
CA PHE A 99 5.74 -0.37 -16.94
C PHE A 99 5.48 -1.81 -17.41
N GLN A 100 6.50 -2.64 -17.68
CA GLN A 100 6.27 -3.98 -18.26
C GLN A 100 5.80 -5.04 -17.23
N LYS A 101 5.93 -4.82 -15.91
CA LYS A 101 5.86 -5.93 -14.92
C LYS A 101 4.53 -6.14 -14.18
N TYR A 102 3.54 -5.23 -14.26
CA TYR A 102 2.33 -5.29 -13.41
C TYR A 102 0.99 -5.27 -14.16
N SER A 103 0.99 -5.53 -15.48
CA SER A 103 -0.23 -5.68 -16.29
C SER A 103 -0.98 -7.01 -16.09
N GLY A 104 -0.47 -7.92 -15.24
CA GLY A 104 -1.01 -9.28 -15.08
C GLY A 104 -1.62 -9.65 -13.73
N PHE A 105 -1.62 -8.77 -12.72
CA PHE A 105 -2.15 -9.14 -11.39
C PHE A 105 -3.67 -8.90 -11.31
N LYS A 106 -4.46 -9.92 -11.68
CA LYS A 106 -5.88 -10.00 -11.27
C LYS A 106 -5.93 -10.61 -9.86
N PRO A 107 -6.45 -9.93 -8.83
CA PRO A 107 -6.59 -10.55 -7.51
C PRO A 107 -7.67 -11.62 -7.60
N SER A 108 -7.25 -12.88 -7.54
CA SER A 108 -8.17 -14.02 -7.40
C SER A 108 -8.66 -14.05 -5.95
N HIS A 109 -9.94 -13.80 -5.76
CA HIS A 109 -10.66 -14.07 -4.52
C HIS A 109 -10.48 -15.56 -4.20
N ARG A 110 -9.99 -15.89 -3.00
CA ARG A 110 -9.93 -17.23 -2.35
C ARG A 110 -8.53 -17.87 -2.27
N THR A 111 -7.89 -17.60 -1.14
CA THR A 111 -6.79 -18.38 -0.54
C THR A 111 -7.29 -19.77 -0.09
N LEU A 112 -6.40 -20.78 -0.15
CA LEU A 112 -6.41 -22.11 0.52
C LEU A 112 -7.23 -23.27 -0.08
N GLN A 113 -6.52 -24.22 -0.69
CA GLN A 113 -6.29 -25.60 -0.19
C GLN A 113 -5.21 -26.23 -1.10
N ARG A 114 -3.94 -26.22 -0.71
CA ARG A 114 -3.21 -27.27 0.02
C ARG A 114 -3.67 -28.71 -0.27
N SER A 115 -2.71 -29.45 -0.84
CA SER A 115 -2.44 -30.88 -0.64
C SER A 115 -3.00 -31.87 -1.65
N PHE A 116 -2.06 -32.46 -2.40
CA PHE A 116 -1.86 -33.90 -2.54
C PHE A 116 -3.11 -34.78 -2.62
N ASN A 117 -3.34 -35.34 -3.80
CA ASN A 117 -3.31 -36.81 -3.87
C ASN A 117 -2.75 -37.32 -5.19
N LYS A 118 -1.67 -38.07 -5.02
CA LYS A 118 -1.07 -39.02 -5.94
C LYS A 118 -2.07 -40.19 -6.11
N SER A 119 -2.47 -40.54 -7.33
CA SER A 119 -2.56 -41.93 -7.83
C SER A 119 -3.37 -42.07 -9.13
N ARG A 120 -2.96 -43.12 -9.86
CA ARG A 120 -3.64 -43.92 -10.89
C ARG A 120 -3.39 -43.48 -12.34
N ASP A 121 -2.49 -44.16 -13.03
CA ASP A 121 -2.58 -45.51 -13.62
C ASP A 121 -3.09 -45.37 -15.07
N PHE A 122 -2.22 -45.61 -16.04
CA PHE A 122 -2.38 -46.60 -17.11
C PHE A 122 -1.04 -46.79 -17.84
#